data_AF-A0AAD5XYL0-F1
#
_entry.id   AF-A0AAD5XYL0-F1
#
_cell.length_a   1.000
_cell.length_b   1.000
_cell.length_c   1.000
_cell.angle_alpha   90.00
_cell.angle_beta   90.00
_cell.angle_gamma   90.00
#
_symmetry.space_group_name_H-M   'P 1'
#
loop_
_entity.id
_entity.type
_entity.pdbx_description
1 polymer ?
#
loop_
_entity_poly.entity_id
_entity_poly.type
_entity_poly.pdbx_seq_one_letter_code
_entity_poly.pdbx_strand_id
1 'polypeptide(L)'
;MEGLNLYSVQSELTETKEIVLLNQKCCYEQKVLLLVKNSETFLSGLQATYYFLQTNNYVFKTLVYIEKVDSTGYTKLNGSVSPTKLVLNYFLKNLNNLPGDSLNLYIFARSQPQYLFVDSSLNKEKNVLSEKSLIKWWKFNLSNAFNDRNCNSFWFIPNEDINDLKEFYVKDDNLLDSKEKSKGLKWAFGWPYKDFEIASQCFPKFPDDPKVKALDLLTESQTVKQFSEVLGCLGEFSSCRMAGFFNIELKTAEPNPSKVRTGTLQRVFAKSKSF
;
A
#
# COMPACT_ATOMS: atom_id res chain seq x y z
N MET A 1 3.69 -14.18 24.94
CA MET A 1 3.41 -12.85 24.32
C MET A 1 2.24 -12.23 25.08
N GLU A 2 2.44 -11.91 26.35
CA GLU A 2 1.44 -11.21 27.15
C GLU A 2 1.66 -9.70 26.99
N GLY A 3 0.59 -8.93 26.86
CA GLY A 3 0.61 -7.46 26.95
C GLY A 3 0.62 -6.66 25.65
N LEU A 4 0.50 -7.26 24.46
CA LEU A 4 0.29 -6.51 23.22
C LEU A 4 -1.18 -6.46 22.82
N ASN A 5 -1.66 -5.26 22.54
CA ASN A 5 -3.03 -5.00 22.08
C ASN A 5 -2.98 -4.36 20.69
N LEU A 6 -3.83 -4.84 19.79
CA LEU A 6 -4.06 -4.25 18.48
C LEU A 6 -5.38 -3.47 18.53
N TYR A 7 -5.31 -2.17 18.26
CA TYR A 7 -6.48 -1.31 18.12
C TYR A 7 -6.76 -1.13 16.63
N SER A 8 -8.02 -1.24 16.25
CA SER A 8 -8.50 -1.00 14.89
C SER A 8 -9.59 0.05 14.93
N VAL A 9 -9.32 1.20 14.32
CA VAL A 9 -10.28 2.30 14.18
C VAL A 9 -10.62 2.42 12.70
N GLN A 10 -11.91 2.44 12.39
CA GLN A 10 -12.41 2.61 11.04
C GLN A 10 -13.36 3.79 11.00
N SER A 11 -13.24 4.64 9.97
CA SER A 11 -14.21 5.70 9.73
C SER A 11 -15.55 5.12 9.29
N GLU A 12 -16.57 5.96 9.29
CA GLU A 12 -17.78 5.67 8.54
C GLU A 12 -17.46 5.61 7.04
N LEU A 13 -18.30 4.87 6.33
CA LEU A 13 -18.23 4.78 4.87
C LEU A 13 -18.81 6.07 4.29
N THR A 14 -18.01 6.77 3.48
CA THR A 14 -18.41 8.06 2.88
C THR A 14 -18.32 7.99 1.37
N GLU A 15 -19.23 8.65 0.66
CA GLU A 15 -19.18 8.72 -0.81
C GLU A 15 -18.08 9.71 -1.22
N THR A 16 -17.23 9.30 -2.16
CA THR A 16 -16.13 10.13 -2.67
C THR A 16 -16.18 10.20 -4.19
N LYS A 17 -15.85 11.38 -4.73
CA LYS A 17 -15.73 11.62 -6.18
C LYS A 17 -14.28 11.73 -6.63
N GLU A 18 -13.34 11.66 -5.69
CA GLU A 18 -11.97 12.13 -5.90
C GLU A 18 -11.03 11.05 -6.47
N ILE A 19 -11.39 9.76 -6.36
CA ILE A 19 -10.67 8.72 -7.09
C ILE A 19 -11.16 8.71 -8.54
N VAL A 20 -10.45 9.46 -9.37
CA VAL A 20 -10.59 9.40 -10.82
C VAL A 20 -10.02 8.06 -11.29
N LEU A 21 -10.89 7.08 -11.38
CA LEU A 21 -10.72 5.93 -12.27
C LEU A 21 -12.01 5.82 -13.09
N LEU A 22 -11.88 5.90 -14.41
CA LEU A 22 -12.88 5.41 -15.37
C LEU A 22 -14.25 6.11 -15.36
N ASN A 23 -14.35 7.42 -15.11
CA ASN A 23 -15.64 8.15 -15.13
C ASN A 23 -16.74 7.51 -14.26
N GLN A 24 -16.35 6.79 -13.21
CA GLN A 24 -17.27 6.01 -12.39
C GLN A 24 -18.04 6.90 -11.42
N LYS A 25 -19.36 6.68 -11.33
CA LYS A 25 -20.27 7.56 -10.59
C LYS A 25 -20.37 7.24 -9.09
N CYS A 26 -19.93 6.06 -8.65
CA CYS A 26 -20.12 5.61 -7.27
C CYS A 26 -18.85 4.97 -6.69
N CYS A 27 -18.09 5.78 -5.94
CA CYS A 27 -16.97 5.32 -5.13
C CYS A 27 -17.27 5.64 -3.66
N TYR A 28 -17.08 4.66 -2.78
CA TYR A 28 -17.08 4.91 -1.34
C TYR A 28 -15.68 4.78 -0.78
N GLU A 29 -15.33 5.62 0.17
CA GLU A 29 -14.09 5.51 0.93
C GLU A 29 -14.33 5.15 2.40
N GLN A 30 -13.38 4.42 2.96
CA GLN A 30 -13.30 4.14 4.38
C GLN A 30 -11.84 4.22 4.83
N LYS A 31 -11.57 5.06 5.83
CA LYS A 31 -10.23 5.21 6.44
C LYS A 31 -10.07 4.19 7.56
N VAL A 32 -8.90 3.59 7.64
CA VAL A 32 -8.54 2.59 8.64
C VAL A 32 -7.24 2.99 9.30
N LEU A 33 -7.24 2.97 10.64
CA LEU A 33 -6.07 3.17 11.48
C LEU A 33 -5.90 1.95 12.38
N LEU A 34 -4.77 1.27 12.23
CA LEU A 34 -4.35 0.19 13.11
C LEU A 34 -3.22 0.68 14.01
N LEU A 35 -3.29 0.38 15.31
CA LEU A 35 -2.27 0.76 16.28
C LEU A 35 -1.90 -0.45 17.14
N VAL A 36 -0.61 -0.70 17.31
CA VAL A 36 -0.09 -1.70 18.25
C VAL A 36 0.36 -0.98 19.51
N LYS A 37 -0.14 -1.42 20.66
CA LYS A 37 0.18 -0.86 21.98
C LYS A 37 0.67 -1.96 22.91
N ASN A 38 1.64 -1.65 23.77
CA ASN A 38 1.91 -2.47 24.95
C ASN A 38 1.09 -1.97 26.16
N SER A 39 1.46 -2.34 27.38
CA SER A 39 0.82 -1.86 28.60
C SER A 39 0.92 -0.33 28.79
N GLU A 40 1.96 0.30 28.24
CA GLU A 40 2.33 1.68 28.56
C GLU A 40 2.13 2.64 27.39
N THR A 41 2.50 2.23 26.17
CA THR A 41 2.63 3.14 25.02
C THR A 41 2.33 2.47 23.69
N PHE A 42 2.04 3.30 22.67
CA PHE A 42 1.93 2.86 21.30
C PHE A 42 3.31 2.57 20.71
N LEU A 43 3.42 1.47 19.98
CA LEU A 43 4.68 0.96 19.41
C LEU A 43 4.77 1.23 17.91
N SER A 44 3.68 0.98 17.20
CA SER A 44 3.58 1.15 15.75
C SER A 44 2.15 1.44 15.32
N GLY A 45 2.03 1.97 14.10
CA GLY A 45 0.74 2.25 13.49
C GLY A 45 0.78 2.08 11.98
N LEU A 46 -0.39 1.81 11.41
CA LEU A 46 -0.64 1.77 9.98
C LEU A 46 -1.94 2.51 9.69
N GLN A 47 -1.88 3.50 8.82
CA GLN A 47 -3.04 4.20 8.28
C GLN A 47 -3.18 3.84 6.80
N ALA A 48 -4.40 3.48 6.40
CA ALA A 48 -4.75 3.16 5.02
C ALA A 48 -6.17 3.62 4.71
N THR A 49 -6.46 3.79 3.42
CA THR A 49 -7.80 4.07 2.94
C THR A 49 -8.24 2.99 1.95
N TYR A 50 -9.46 2.50 2.16
CA TYR A 50 -10.14 1.57 1.26
C TYR A 50 -11.09 2.36 0.39
N TYR A 51 -11.11 2.03 -0.90
CA TYR A 51 -12.03 2.61 -1.87
C TYR A 51 -12.79 1.50 -2.58
N PHE A 52 -14.11 1.56 -2.52
CA PHE A 52 -15.01 0.54 -3.04
C PHE A 52 -15.68 1.06 -4.30
N LEU A 53 -15.30 0.51 -5.45
CA LEU A 53 -15.89 0.85 -6.73
C LEU A 53 -17.10 -0.03 -6.94
N GLN A 54 -18.25 0.59 -7.15
CA GLN A 54 -19.52 -0.13 -7.22
C GLN A 54 -20.41 0.27 -8.39
N THR A 55 -21.20 -0.70 -8.85
CA THR A 55 -22.30 -0.51 -9.81
C THR A 55 -23.52 -1.24 -9.29
N ASN A 56 -24.70 -0.61 -9.22
CA ASN A 56 -25.95 -1.25 -8.77
C ASN A 56 -25.83 -1.99 -7.42
N ASN A 57 -25.18 -1.38 -6.42
CA ASN A 57 -24.88 -1.96 -5.10
C ASN A 57 -23.93 -3.17 -5.10
N TYR A 58 -23.27 -3.44 -6.22
CA TYR A 58 -22.24 -4.47 -6.35
C TYR A 58 -20.85 -3.85 -6.33
N VAL A 59 -20.01 -4.22 -5.36
CA VAL A 59 -18.58 -3.85 -5.37
C VAL A 59 -17.86 -4.82 -6.30
N PHE A 60 -17.38 -4.33 -7.43
CA PHE A 60 -16.63 -5.14 -8.39
C PHE A 60 -15.11 -5.02 -8.18
N LYS A 61 -14.64 -3.90 -7.61
CA LYS A 61 -13.22 -3.66 -7.36
C LYS A 61 -13.00 -2.87 -6.07
N THR A 62 -12.01 -3.28 -5.31
CA THR A 62 -11.53 -2.56 -4.13
C THR A 62 -10.12 -2.04 -4.37
N LEU A 63 -9.89 -0.77 -4.09
CA LEU A 63 -8.56 -0.18 -4.07
C LEU A 63 -8.16 0.03 -2.61
N VAL A 64 -6.93 -0.32 -2.29
CA VAL A 64 -6.37 -0.13 -0.95
C VAL A 64 -5.12 0.71 -1.10
N TYR A 65 -5.09 1.85 -0.43
CA TYR A 65 -3.90 2.70 -0.39
C TYR A 65 -3.34 2.73 1.02
N ILE A 66 -2.12 2.23 1.21
CA ILE A 66 -1.43 2.38 2.50
C ILE A 66 -0.78 3.76 2.50
N GLU A 67 -1.32 4.64 3.34
CA GLU A 67 -0.90 6.04 3.42
C GLU A 67 0.34 6.20 4.30
N LYS A 68 0.32 5.59 5.49
CA LYS A 68 1.37 5.78 6.49
C LYS A 68 1.61 4.49 7.25
N VAL A 69 2.88 4.20 7.50
CA VAL A 69 3.32 3.15 8.41
C VAL A 69 4.46 3.72 9.24
N ASP A 70 4.35 3.64 10.57
CA ASP A 70 5.31 4.27 11.46
C ASP A 70 5.51 3.47 12.75
N SER A 71 6.59 3.79 13.46
CA SER A 71 6.89 3.26 14.79
C SER A 71 7.44 4.34 15.71
N THR A 72 7.35 4.11 17.02
CA THR A 72 7.80 5.06 18.03
C THR A 72 9.24 4.81 18.52
N GLY A 73 9.77 3.60 18.32
CA GLY A 73 11.09 3.19 18.82
C GLY A 73 11.12 2.83 20.32
N TYR A 74 9.99 2.84 21.03
CA TYR A 74 9.94 2.61 22.50
C TYR A 74 10.08 1.15 22.94
N THR A 75 10.26 0.18 22.05
CA THR A 75 10.43 -1.23 22.44
C THR A 75 11.10 -2.05 21.34
N LYS A 76 12.08 -2.86 21.74
CA LYS A 76 12.42 -4.11 21.08
C LYS A 76 11.55 -5.17 21.76
N LEU A 77 10.56 -5.71 21.05
CA LEU A 77 9.75 -6.80 21.61
C LEU A 77 10.71 -7.94 21.98
N ASN A 78 10.42 -8.69 23.04
CA ASN A 78 11.20 -9.87 23.37
C ASN A 78 11.07 -10.86 22.21
N GLY A 79 12.17 -11.06 21.47
CA GLY A 79 12.18 -11.74 20.17
C GLY A 79 12.17 -10.76 18.99
N SER A 80 12.92 -11.07 17.93
CA SER A 80 13.25 -10.22 16.77
C SER A 80 12.08 -9.68 15.91
N VAL A 81 10.86 -9.66 16.44
CA VAL A 81 9.65 -9.27 15.72
C VAL A 81 9.45 -7.75 15.82
N SER A 82 9.54 -7.07 14.68
CA SER A 82 9.28 -5.63 14.58
C SER A 82 7.78 -5.33 14.78
N PRO A 83 7.41 -4.39 15.68
CA PRO A 83 6.01 -3.94 15.82
C PRO A 83 5.38 -3.46 14.51
N THR A 84 6.19 -2.85 13.63
CA THR A 84 5.76 -2.41 12.30
C THR A 84 5.42 -3.60 11.39
N LYS A 85 6.19 -4.69 11.47
CA LYS A 85 5.88 -5.92 10.75
C LYS A 85 4.60 -6.59 11.27
N LEU A 86 4.35 -6.53 12.59
CA LEU A 86 3.12 -7.08 13.17
C LEU A 86 1.88 -6.41 12.60
N VAL A 87 1.81 -5.08 12.66
CA VAL A 87 0.65 -4.33 12.16
C VAL A 87 0.48 -4.50 10.65
N LEU A 88 1.58 -4.50 9.88
CA LEU A 88 1.54 -4.72 8.45
C LEU A 88 1.04 -6.13 8.10
N ASN A 89 1.58 -7.18 8.74
CA ASN A 89 1.16 -8.55 8.48
C ASN A 89 -0.32 -8.77 8.82
N TYR A 90 -0.78 -8.20 9.93
CA TYR A 90 -2.20 -8.23 10.29
C TYR A 90 -3.05 -7.56 9.19
N PHE A 91 -2.66 -6.37 8.75
CA PHE A 91 -3.36 -5.64 7.69
C PHE A 91 -3.42 -6.44 6.38
N LEU A 92 -2.26 -6.92 5.88
CA LEU A 92 -2.15 -7.65 4.61
C LEU A 92 -2.88 -9.01 4.63
N LYS A 93 -2.96 -9.66 5.78
CA LYS A 93 -3.77 -10.89 5.96
C LYS A 93 -5.26 -10.61 5.82
N ASN A 94 -5.73 -9.46 6.33
CA ASN A 94 -7.14 -9.09 6.33
C ASN A 94 -7.64 -8.51 5.00
N LEU A 95 -6.77 -8.24 4.03
CA LEU A 95 -7.19 -7.77 2.69
C LEU A 95 -8.14 -8.75 1.98
N ASN A 96 -8.01 -10.05 2.25
CA ASN A 96 -8.91 -11.08 1.67
C ASN A 96 -10.35 -10.99 2.19
N ASN A 97 -10.59 -10.26 3.29
CA ASN A 97 -11.91 -10.07 3.86
C ASN A 97 -12.66 -8.89 3.23
N LEU A 98 -11.98 -8.07 2.43
CA LEU A 98 -12.59 -6.94 1.75
C LEU A 98 -13.47 -7.43 0.58
N PRO A 99 -14.60 -6.75 0.29
CA PRO A 99 -15.46 -7.08 -0.85
C PRO A 99 -14.79 -6.78 -2.19
N GLY A 100 -15.35 -7.29 -3.29
CA GLY A 100 -14.84 -7.07 -4.65
C GLY A 100 -14.39 -8.35 -5.35
N ASP A 101 -14.45 -8.35 -6.69
CA ASP A 101 -13.89 -9.42 -7.55
C ASP A 101 -12.38 -9.28 -7.76
N SER A 102 -11.87 -8.08 -7.47
CA SER A 102 -10.47 -7.75 -7.57
C SER A 102 -10.10 -6.74 -6.49
N LEU A 103 -8.85 -6.82 -6.04
CA LEU A 103 -8.27 -5.87 -5.11
C LEU A 103 -6.95 -5.35 -5.65
N ASN A 104 -6.80 -4.03 -5.72
CA ASN A 104 -5.52 -3.40 -6.04
C ASN A 104 -4.96 -2.70 -4.80
N LEU A 105 -3.80 -3.13 -4.33
CA LEU A 105 -3.04 -2.49 -3.25
C LEU A 105 -2.04 -1.50 -3.85
N TYR A 106 -1.99 -0.28 -3.31
CA TYR A 106 -1.12 0.80 -3.73
C TYR A 106 -0.32 1.32 -2.53
N ILE A 107 0.97 1.61 -2.75
CA ILE A 107 1.87 2.13 -1.73
C ILE A 107 2.81 3.15 -2.38
N PHE A 108 2.98 4.30 -1.74
CA PHE A 108 4.05 5.25 -2.03
C PHE A 108 5.08 5.20 -0.89
N ALA A 109 6.24 4.59 -1.17
CA ALA A 109 7.31 4.34 -0.22
C ALA A 109 8.34 5.47 -0.26
N ARG A 110 8.18 6.46 0.62
CA ARG A 110 9.15 7.53 0.84
C ARG A 110 9.75 7.42 2.24
N SER A 111 11.05 7.64 2.41
CA SER A 111 11.62 7.74 3.76
C SER A 111 11.33 9.11 4.36
N GLN A 112 10.86 9.13 5.60
CA GLN A 112 10.69 10.33 6.43
C GLN A 112 11.03 9.98 7.89
N PRO A 113 11.51 10.95 8.70
CA PRO A 113 11.81 10.70 10.11
C PRO A 113 10.61 10.23 10.93
N GLN A 114 9.40 10.69 10.58
CA GLN A 114 8.15 10.33 11.25
C GLN A 114 6.94 10.58 10.34
N TYR A 115 5.85 9.87 10.62
CA TYR A 115 4.58 9.96 9.90
C TYR A 115 3.37 10.08 10.83
N LEU A 116 3.20 9.12 11.75
CA LEU A 116 2.04 9.02 12.63
C LEU A 116 2.33 9.53 14.04
N PHE A 117 3.56 9.34 14.51
CA PHE A 117 3.94 9.65 15.88
C PHE A 117 4.79 10.91 15.91
N VAL A 118 4.16 12.01 16.35
CA VAL A 118 4.84 13.29 16.54
C VAL A 118 6.04 13.10 17.47
N ASP A 119 7.15 13.76 17.14
CA ASP A 119 8.42 13.75 17.85
C ASP A 119 9.08 12.37 18.05
N SER A 120 8.54 11.31 17.44
CA SER A 120 9.15 9.99 17.50
C SER A 120 10.54 9.94 16.85
N SER A 121 10.85 10.88 15.95
CA SER A 121 12.20 11.02 15.38
C SER A 121 13.25 11.50 16.39
N LEU A 122 12.84 12.10 17.52
CA LEU A 122 13.74 12.50 18.60
C LEU A 122 14.18 11.29 19.46
N ASN A 123 13.45 10.18 19.38
CA ASN A 123 13.83 8.94 20.05
C ASN A 123 14.98 8.27 19.29
N LYS A 124 16.17 8.23 19.89
CA LYS A 124 17.38 7.63 19.29
C LYS A 124 17.26 6.12 19.06
N GLU A 125 16.35 5.45 19.76
CA GLU A 125 16.06 4.02 19.55
C GLU A 125 15.15 3.78 18.33
N LYS A 126 14.57 4.84 17.74
CA LYS A 126 13.80 4.75 16.51
C LYS A 126 14.75 4.57 15.32
N ASN A 127 14.68 3.40 14.70
CA ASN A 127 15.41 3.11 13.48
C ASN A 127 14.62 3.63 12.27
N VAL A 128 15.00 4.81 11.77
CA VAL A 128 14.49 5.35 10.51
C VAL A 128 15.24 4.70 9.35
N LEU A 129 14.51 4.03 8.45
CA LEU A 129 15.11 3.39 7.28
C LEU A 129 15.55 4.45 6.27
N SER A 130 16.73 4.27 5.66
CA SER A 130 17.10 5.03 4.47
C SER A 130 16.08 4.77 3.34
N GLU A 131 16.02 5.66 2.35
CA GLU A 131 15.15 5.52 1.18
C GLU A 131 15.29 4.16 0.50
N LYS A 132 16.53 3.75 0.19
CA LYS A 132 16.85 2.44 -0.39
C LYS A 132 16.41 1.29 0.52
N SER A 133 16.71 1.37 1.81
CA SER A 133 16.34 0.33 2.79
C SER A 133 14.82 0.22 2.94
N LEU A 134 14.08 1.33 2.84
CA LEU A 134 12.62 1.32 2.92
C LEU A 134 11.97 0.67 1.70
N ILE A 135 12.48 0.94 0.50
CA ILE A 135 12.04 0.28 -0.73
C ILE A 135 12.29 -1.23 -0.63
N LYS A 136 13.48 -1.64 -0.17
CA LYS A 136 13.79 -3.06 0.10
C LYS A 136 12.82 -3.66 1.11
N TRP A 137 12.55 -2.95 2.21
CA TRP A 137 11.65 -3.40 3.26
C TRP A 137 10.23 -3.63 2.73
N TRP A 138 9.68 -2.71 1.93
CA TRP A 138 8.38 -2.90 1.30
C TRP A 138 8.36 -4.10 0.36
N LYS A 139 9.30 -4.16 -0.59
CA LYS A 139 9.40 -5.27 -1.54
C LYS A 139 9.47 -6.62 -0.81
N PHE A 140 10.30 -6.74 0.22
CA PHE A 140 10.46 -7.96 1.03
C PHE A 140 9.16 -8.37 1.75
N ASN A 141 8.54 -7.45 2.50
CA ASN A 141 7.34 -7.80 3.28
C ASN A 141 6.15 -8.12 2.36
N LEU A 142 6.03 -7.42 1.22
CA LEU A 142 5.01 -7.71 0.22
C LEU A 142 5.27 -9.06 -0.47
N SER A 143 6.50 -9.37 -0.88
CA SER A 143 6.86 -10.69 -1.41
C SER A 143 6.42 -11.80 -0.48
N ASN A 144 6.73 -11.69 0.81
CA ASN A 144 6.35 -12.71 1.80
C ASN A 144 4.83 -12.81 2.00
N ALA A 145 4.11 -11.69 2.00
CA ALA A 145 2.67 -11.67 2.23
C ALA A 145 1.84 -12.21 1.05
N PHE A 146 2.39 -12.14 -0.17
CA PHE A 146 1.71 -12.45 -1.42
C PHE A 146 2.31 -13.61 -2.22
N ASN A 147 3.36 -14.28 -1.70
CA ASN A 147 4.09 -15.34 -2.38
C ASN A 147 3.20 -16.44 -2.98
N ASP A 148 2.18 -16.88 -2.24
CA ASP A 148 1.29 -17.97 -2.63
C ASP A 148 -0.06 -17.47 -3.21
N ARG A 149 -0.14 -16.19 -3.56
CA ARG A 149 -1.37 -15.58 -4.08
C ARG A 149 -1.28 -15.39 -5.59
N ASN A 150 -2.41 -15.58 -6.28
CA ASN A 150 -2.52 -15.28 -7.70
C ASN A 150 -2.64 -13.76 -7.90
N CYS A 151 -1.50 -13.09 -8.03
CA CYS A 151 -1.45 -11.65 -8.21
C CYS A 151 -0.39 -11.21 -9.21
N ASN A 152 -0.64 -10.06 -9.83
CA ASN A 152 0.41 -9.29 -10.50
C ASN A 152 1.05 -8.36 -9.47
N SER A 153 2.37 -8.18 -9.54
CA SER A 153 3.07 -7.26 -8.66
C SER A 153 4.00 -6.36 -9.45
N PHE A 154 3.90 -5.06 -9.20
CA PHE A 154 4.60 -4.00 -9.91
C PHE A 154 5.31 -3.09 -8.93
N TRP A 155 6.48 -2.60 -9.31
CA TRP A 155 7.21 -1.60 -8.55
C TRP A 155 7.90 -0.64 -9.48
N PHE A 156 7.96 0.63 -9.09
CA PHE A 156 8.56 1.68 -9.92
C PHE A 156 9.29 2.68 -9.03
N ILE A 157 10.48 3.10 -9.47
CA ILE A 157 11.25 4.17 -8.84
C ILE A 157 11.51 5.20 -9.94
N PRO A 158 10.95 6.41 -9.86
CA PRO A 158 11.19 7.44 -10.87
C PRO A 158 12.68 7.74 -11.01
N ASN A 159 13.11 8.03 -12.25
CA ASN A 159 14.49 8.32 -12.65
C ASN A 159 15.51 7.17 -12.50
N GLU A 160 15.09 5.96 -12.15
CA GLU A 160 15.99 4.81 -12.03
C GLU A 160 15.83 3.83 -13.20
N ASP A 161 16.95 3.31 -13.71
CA ASP A 161 16.96 2.22 -14.69
C ASP A 161 16.97 0.87 -13.97
N ILE A 162 16.20 -0.09 -14.48
CA ILE A 162 16.13 -1.43 -13.90
C ILE A 162 17.50 -2.11 -13.84
N ASN A 163 18.41 -1.83 -14.77
CA ASN A 163 19.74 -2.44 -14.82
C ASN A 163 20.62 -1.96 -13.67
N ASP A 164 20.54 -0.69 -13.31
CA ASP A 164 21.25 -0.14 -12.15
C ASP A 164 20.66 -0.70 -10.85
N LEU A 165 19.34 -0.88 -10.80
CA LEU A 165 18.65 -1.46 -9.64
C LEU A 165 18.91 -2.95 -9.46
N LYS A 166 19.22 -3.70 -10.52
CA LYS A 166 19.48 -5.16 -10.43
C LYS A 166 20.59 -5.44 -9.43
N GLU A 167 21.67 -4.67 -9.44
CA GLU A 167 22.77 -4.91 -8.52
C GLU A 167 22.37 -4.70 -7.04
N PHE A 168 21.50 -3.74 -6.77
CA PHE A 168 21.11 -3.37 -5.40
C PHE A 168 19.93 -4.18 -4.86
N TYR A 169 19.00 -4.60 -5.72
CA TYR A 169 17.71 -5.19 -5.32
C TYR A 169 17.50 -6.64 -5.76
N VAL A 170 18.40 -7.22 -6.58
CA VAL A 170 18.36 -8.65 -6.97
C VAL A 170 19.32 -9.51 -6.13
N LYS A 171 20.40 -8.93 -5.57
CA LYS A 171 21.27 -9.67 -4.63
C LYS A 171 20.54 -10.15 -3.37
N ASP A 172 19.46 -9.46 -2.97
CA ASP A 172 18.62 -9.86 -1.82
C ASP A 172 17.64 -11.01 -2.13
N ASP A 173 17.37 -11.35 -3.39
CA ASP A 173 16.60 -12.55 -3.74
C ASP A 173 17.38 -13.84 -3.38
N ASN A 174 18.72 -13.75 -3.26
CA ASN A 174 19.59 -14.85 -2.86
C ASN A 174 19.81 -14.96 -1.33
N LEU A 175 19.24 -14.07 -0.50
CA LEU A 175 19.28 -14.23 0.97
C LEU A 175 18.19 -15.20 1.49
N LEU A 176 17.41 -15.79 0.59
CA LEU A 176 16.54 -16.94 0.86
C LEU A 176 17.24 -18.27 0.54
N ASP A 177 18.58 -18.31 0.53
CA ASP A 177 19.36 -19.52 0.33
C ASP A 177 19.32 -20.44 1.57
N SER A 178 18.15 -21.05 1.78
CA SER A 178 18.02 -22.30 2.49
C SER A 178 17.07 -23.22 1.72
N LYS A 179 17.62 -23.90 0.70
CA LYS A 179 17.22 -25.24 0.22
C LYS A 179 15.75 -25.52 -0.14
N GLU A 180 14.92 -24.51 -0.37
CA GLU A 180 13.66 -24.69 -1.09
C GLU A 180 13.53 -23.61 -2.16
N LYS A 181 13.54 -24.03 -3.43
CA LYS A 181 13.14 -23.19 -4.58
C LYS A 181 11.66 -22.82 -4.43
N SER A 182 11.35 -21.93 -3.51
CA SER A 182 10.00 -21.40 -3.34
C SER A 182 9.70 -20.49 -4.54
N LYS A 183 8.45 -20.58 -5.02
CA LYS A 183 7.90 -19.75 -6.09
C LYS A 183 7.77 -18.31 -5.58
N GLY A 184 8.90 -17.59 -5.51
CA GLY A 184 8.95 -16.17 -5.13
C GLY A 184 7.93 -15.33 -5.88
N LEU A 185 7.31 -14.35 -5.21
CA LEU A 185 6.49 -13.32 -5.87
C LEU A 185 7.30 -12.64 -6.98
N LYS A 186 6.80 -12.68 -8.23
CA LYS A 186 7.47 -12.10 -9.40
C LYS A 186 7.10 -10.63 -9.56
N TRP A 187 8.10 -9.76 -9.41
CA TRP A 187 7.97 -8.31 -9.57
C TRP A 187 8.25 -7.87 -11.01
N ALA A 188 7.33 -7.12 -11.60
CA ALA A 188 7.56 -6.36 -12.84
C ALA A 188 7.99 -4.92 -12.49
N PHE A 189 9.08 -4.44 -13.08
CA PHE A 189 9.47 -3.03 -12.93
C PHE A 189 8.62 -2.15 -13.86
N GLY A 190 8.15 -1.03 -13.35
CA GLY A 190 7.24 -0.11 -14.04
C GLY A 190 5.82 -0.15 -13.49
N TRP A 191 4.91 0.41 -14.28
CA TRP A 191 3.49 0.48 -13.96
C TRP A 191 2.71 -0.73 -14.50
N PRO A 192 1.51 -1.02 -13.99
CA PRO A 192 0.60 -2.00 -14.60
C PRO A 192 0.03 -1.52 -15.96
N TYR A 193 0.38 -0.31 -16.40
CA TYR A 193 -0.14 0.35 -17.60
C TYR A 193 0.91 0.41 -18.71
N LYS A 194 0.47 0.51 -19.96
CA LYS A 194 1.34 0.70 -21.12
C LYS A 194 1.72 2.16 -21.27
N ASP A 195 2.94 2.39 -21.74
CA ASP A 195 3.54 3.71 -21.98
C ASP A 195 2.70 4.67 -22.84
N PHE A 196 1.87 4.13 -23.74
CA PHE A 196 1.02 4.88 -24.67
C PHE A 196 -0.40 5.11 -24.15
N GLU A 197 -0.80 4.49 -23.04
CA GLU A 197 -2.12 4.75 -22.42
C GLU A 197 -2.15 6.16 -21.81
N ILE A 198 -3.36 6.72 -21.68
CA ILE A 198 -3.56 8.08 -21.16
C ILE A 198 -3.46 8.07 -19.63
N ALA A 199 -2.50 8.83 -19.08
CA ALA A 199 -2.15 8.77 -17.66
C ALA A 199 -3.32 9.14 -16.73
N SER A 200 -4.09 10.18 -17.09
CA SER A 200 -5.25 10.64 -16.32
C SER A 200 -6.38 9.62 -16.21
N GLN A 201 -6.40 8.61 -17.08
CA GLN A 201 -7.40 7.54 -17.09
C GLN A 201 -6.92 6.28 -16.35
N CYS A 202 -5.60 6.13 -16.18
CA CYS A 202 -4.97 4.95 -15.61
C CYS A 202 -4.73 5.09 -14.10
N PHE A 203 -4.20 6.23 -13.65
CA PHE A 203 -3.70 6.37 -12.29
C PHE A 203 -4.77 6.86 -11.31
N PRO A 204 -5.04 6.13 -10.20
CA PRO A 204 -5.90 6.65 -9.13
C PRO A 204 -5.25 7.87 -8.46
N LYS A 205 -6.07 8.88 -8.19
CA LYS A 205 -5.67 10.08 -7.44
C LYS A 205 -5.88 9.87 -5.94
N PHE A 206 -4.82 9.50 -5.23
CA PHE A 206 -4.87 9.38 -3.76
C PHE A 206 -4.43 10.69 -3.08
N PRO A 207 -5.03 11.06 -1.93
CA PRO A 207 -4.60 12.23 -1.17
C PRO A 207 -3.11 12.19 -0.82
N ASP A 208 -2.44 13.34 -0.88
CA ASP A 208 -1.01 13.53 -0.57
C ASP A 208 -0.02 12.66 -1.38
N ASP A 209 -0.48 11.99 -2.44
CA ASP A 209 0.36 11.20 -3.32
C ASP A 209 0.99 12.09 -4.41
N PRO A 210 2.33 12.02 -4.64
CA PRO A 210 2.98 12.84 -5.67
C PRO A 210 2.50 12.53 -7.10
N LYS A 211 1.88 11.37 -7.35
CA LYS A 211 1.24 11.11 -8.64
C LYS A 211 0.13 12.12 -8.94
N VAL A 212 -0.59 12.60 -7.93
CA VAL A 212 -1.63 13.63 -8.13
C VAL A 212 -0.99 14.94 -8.59
N LYS A 213 0.09 15.37 -7.93
CA LYS A 213 0.83 16.57 -8.31
C LYS A 213 1.34 16.47 -9.76
N ALA A 214 1.90 15.32 -10.14
CA ALA A 214 2.35 15.10 -11.51
C ALA A 214 1.18 15.13 -12.50
N LEU A 215 0.08 14.45 -12.22
CA LEU A 215 -1.12 14.47 -13.08
C LEU A 215 -1.71 15.87 -13.26
N ASP A 216 -1.72 16.69 -12.21
CA ASP A 216 -2.27 18.04 -12.26
C ASP A 216 -1.40 19.03 -13.05
N LEU A 217 -0.13 18.68 -13.31
CA LEU A 217 0.76 19.42 -14.22
C LEU A 217 0.60 19.03 -15.70
N LEU A 218 -0.13 17.94 -15.97
CA LEU A 218 -0.35 17.43 -17.32
C LEU A 218 -1.73 17.85 -17.84
N THR A 219 -1.87 17.88 -19.16
CA THR A 219 -3.20 17.95 -19.79
C THR A 219 -3.83 16.55 -19.87
N GLU A 220 -5.07 16.45 -20.35
CA GLU A 220 -5.79 15.17 -20.36
C GLU A 220 -5.30 14.16 -21.42
N SER A 221 -4.41 14.55 -22.33
CA SER A 221 -3.93 13.71 -23.43
C SER A 221 -2.56 13.07 -23.22
N GLN A 222 -1.89 13.34 -22.09
CA GLN A 222 -0.52 12.86 -21.87
C GLN A 222 -0.50 11.38 -21.56
N THR A 223 0.52 10.71 -22.08
CA THR A 223 0.67 9.28 -21.92
C THR A 223 1.32 8.91 -20.58
N VAL A 224 1.22 7.64 -20.18
CA VAL A 224 1.90 7.08 -19.00
C VAL A 224 3.41 7.33 -19.04
N LYS A 225 4.04 7.28 -20.23
CA LYS A 225 5.46 7.60 -20.39
C LYS A 225 5.77 9.05 -20.03
N GLN A 226 5.06 10.00 -20.64
CA GLN A 226 5.24 11.43 -20.37
C GLN A 226 4.94 11.77 -18.90
N PHE A 227 3.93 11.12 -18.32
CA PHE A 227 3.64 11.22 -16.90
C PHE A 227 4.81 10.76 -16.04
N SER A 228 5.44 9.65 -16.38
CA SER A 228 6.57 9.11 -15.60
C SER A 228 7.80 10.04 -15.67
N GLU A 229 8.03 10.69 -16.81
CA GLU A 229 9.08 11.72 -16.98
C GLU A 229 8.79 12.94 -16.08
N VAL A 230 7.57 13.46 -16.10
CA VAL A 230 7.17 14.61 -15.24
C VAL A 230 7.20 14.25 -13.76
N LEU A 231 6.76 13.05 -13.39
CA LEU A 231 6.81 12.55 -12.02
C LEU A 231 8.25 12.54 -11.49
N GLY A 232 9.21 12.12 -12.31
CA GLY A 232 10.63 12.14 -11.95
C GLY A 232 11.19 13.54 -11.67
N CYS A 233 10.58 14.59 -12.21
CA CYS A 233 11.01 15.97 -11.94
C CYS A 233 10.49 16.55 -10.62
N LEU A 234 9.60 15.86 -9.90
CA LEU A 234 9.06 16.36 -8.63
C LEU A 234 10.11 16.32 -7.50
N GLY A 235 9.95 17.21 -6.52
CA GLY A 235 10.88 17.37 -5.39
C GLY A 235 11.03 16.15 -4.47
N GLU A 236 10.12 15.18 -4.60
CA GLU A 236 10.17 13.87 -3.96
C GLU A 236 11.21 12.92 -4.59
N PHE A 237 11.60 13.17 -5.85
CA PHE A 237 12.51 12.31 -6.65
C PHE A 237 13.73 13.08 -7.20
N SER A 238 13.83 14.37 -6.89
CA SER A 238 14.95 15.23 -7.25
C SER A 238 16.02 15.27 -6.15
N SER A 239 17.20 15.81 -6.48
CA SER A 239 18.25 16.12 -5.49
C SER A 239 18.72 14.91 -4.68
N CYS A 240 18.98 13.79 -5.36
CA CYS A 240 19.41 12.50 -4.78
C CYS A 240 18.40 11.83 -3.85
N ARG A 241 17.14 12.30 -3.81
CA ARG A 241 16.06 11.63 -3.10
C ARG A 241 15.49 10.50 -3.92
N MET A 242 15.16 9.41 -3.24
CA MET A 242 14.58 8.22 -3.83
C MET A 242 13.29 7.85 -3.10
N ALA A 243 12.24 7.55 -3.86
CA ALA A 243 11.01 6.99 -3.34
C ALA A 243 10.44 6.00 -4.36
N GLY A 244 9.80 4.95 -3.87
CA GLY A 244 9.26 3.87 -4.70
C GLY A 244 7.75 3.83 -4.70
N PHE A 245 7.17 3.28 -5.75
CA PHE A 245 5.77 2.91 -5.81
C PHE A 245 5.65 1.40 -5.87
N PHE A 246 4.64 0.86 -5.20
CA PHE A 246 4.28 -0.55 -5.30
C PHE A 246 2.81 -0.68 -5.65
N ASN A 247 2.51 -1.61 -6.55
CA ASN A 247 1.15 -2.00 -6.89
C ASN A 247 1.02 -3.52 -6.90
N ILE A 248 0.00 -4.05 -6.23
CA ILE A 248 -0.33 -5.48 -6.26
C ILE A 248 -1.78 -5.64 -6.68
N GLU A 249 -2.00 -6.39 -7.75
CA GLU A 249 -3.33 -6.70 -8.27
C GLU A 249 -3.69 -8.13 -7.90
N LEU A 250 -4.55 -8.28 -6.90
CA LEU A 250 -5.08 -9.55 -6.45
C LEU A 250 -6.35 -9.87 -7.23
N LYS A 251 -6.38 -11.07 -7.80
CA LYS A 251 -7.63 -11.69 -8.23
C LYS A 251 -8.23 -12.39 -7.02
N THR A 252 -9.39 -11.93 -6.54
CA THR A 252 -10.07 -12.68 -5.49
C THR A 252 -10.62 -13.96 -6.10
N ALA A 253 -10.61 -15.07 -5.35
CA ALA A 253 -11.27 -16.31 -5.80
C ALA A 253 -12.77 -16.03 -6.08
N GLU A 254 -13.37 -16.84 -6.95
CA GLU A 254 -14.68 -16.64 -7.58
C GLU A 254 -15.73 -15.91 -6.72
N PRO A 255 -16.53 -15.01 -7.32
CA PRO A 255 -17.51 -14.21 -6.62
C PRO A 255 -18.41 -15.13 -5.80
N ASN A 256 -18.37 -15.02 -4.47
CA ASN A 256 -19.27 -15.79 -3.63
C ASN A 256 -20.65 -15.11 -3.64
N PRO A 257 -21.67 -15.64 -4.37
CA PRO A 257 -22.95 -14.97 -4.56
C PRO A 257 -23.72 -14.73 -3.25
N SER A 258 -23.32 -15.40 -2.16
CA SER A 258 -23.87 -15.18 -0.81
C SER A 258 -23.33 -13.95 -0.08
N LYS A 259 -22.15 -13.42 -0.46
CA LYS A 259 -21.63 -12.11 0.00
C LYS A 259 -22.18 -10.94 -0.83
N VAL A 260 -22.84 -11.24 -1.95
CA VAL A 260 -23.15 -10.32 -3.05
C VAL A 260 -24.57 -9.71 -2.97
N ARG A 261 -25.41 -10.15 -2.03
CA ARG A 261 -26.82 -9.71 -1.94
C ARG A 261 -27.25 -9.01 -0.66
N THR A 262 -26.34 -8.75 0.27
CA THR A 262 -26.72 -8.12 1.53
C THR A 262 -26.60 -6.60 1.41
N GLY A 263 -27.75 -5.92 1.49
CA GLY A 263 -27.99 -4.50 1.17
C GLY A 263 -26.95 -3.50 1.68
N THR A 264 -27.00 -2.29 1.10
CA THR A 264 -26.23 -1.07 1.37
C THR A 264 -24.95 -1.31 2.17
N LEU A 265 -23.75 -1.17 1.58
CA LEU A 265 -22.42 -1.40 2.20
C LEU A 265 -22.32 -1.10 3.71
N GLN A 266 -23.02 -0.06 4.19
CA GLN A 266 -23.31 0.19 5.62
C GLN A 266 -23.70 -1.06 6.46
N ARG A 267 -24.51 -2.01 5.97
CA ARG A 267 -24.89 -3.25 6.69
C ARG A 267 -23.79 -4.30 6.71
N VAL A 268 -22.95 -4.36 5.67
CA VAL A 268 -21.79 -5.28 5.61
C VAL A 268 -20.75 -4.86 6.65
N PHE A 269 -20.52 -3.55 6.81
CA PHE A 269 -19.58 -3.00 7.79
C PHE A 269 -20.19 -2.76 9.20
N ALA A 270 -21.52 -2.69 9.34
CA ALA A 270 -22.17 -2.62 10.66
C ALA A 270 -21.96 -3.90 11.49
N LYS A 271 -21.73 -5.05 10.84
CA LYS A 271 -21.48 -6.34 11.50
C LYS A 271 -20.02 -6.55 11.93
N SER A 272 -19.06 -5.72 11.48
CA SER A 272 -17.63 -5.87 11.81
C SER A 272 -17.18 -5.07 13.04
N LYS A 273 -18.11 -4.44 13.78
CA LYS A 273 -17.82 -3.60 14.96
C LYS A 273 -17.57 -4.38 16.27
N SER A 274 -17.43 -5.69 16.25
CA SER A 274 -17.16 -6.50 17.45
C SER A 274 -15.88 -7.32 17.32
N PHE A 275 -14.76 -6.77 17.83
CA PHE A 275 -13.59 -7.51 18.28
C PHE A 275 -12.94 -6.76 19.45
#